data_AF-A0A818L5P2-F1
#
_entry.id   AF-A0A818L5P2-F1
#
_cell.length_a   1.000
_cell.length_b   1.000
_cell.length_c   1.000
_cell.angle_alpha   90.00
_cell.angle_beta   90.00
_cell.angle_gamma   90.00
#
_symmetry.space_group_name_H-M   'P 1'
#
loop_
_entity.id
_entity.type
_entity.pdbx_description
1 polymer ?
#
loop_
_entity_poly.entity_id
_entity_poly.type
_entity_poly.pdbx_seq_one_letter_code
_entity_poly.pdbx_strand_id
1 'polypeptide(L)'
;MSDSLKYMNQIKRQLSVDKSYDEEIIKLRNFDRKHKSITSIENLSNELFIEFFDYLDGCDIYEAFSTLNTRFQHLCSSVILKINLSSSCPTILQNKCCHIIFRNKHRIMSLFLSNILAVSTFFKFGTIDSSFNHLESLVLIGTQTDHVMGLLIKLTFLPCLYSLTIILNDEPPTLVGLYGIVFKLPFLKYYKISSKVDNKFVPFLLAINKEYSCITHLVIDHLCTLNQLIVILSYTPQLRRLSCEKLSESYPNTTRIVPIKLSY
;
A
#
# COMPACT_ATOMS: atom_id res chain seq x y z
N MET A 1 17.21 54.57 70.06
CA MET A 1 16.25 53.54 69.59
C MET A 1 15.87 53.65 68.11
N SER A 2 16.15 54.77 67.41
CA SER A 2 15.80 54.98 65.98
C SER A 2 16.56 54.10 64.97
N ASP A 3 17.84 53.82 65.21
CA ASP A 3 18.71 53.31 64.13
C ASP A 3 18.68 51.78 63.99
N SER A 4 18.34 51.07 65.08
CA SER A 4 18.15 49.61 65.06
C SER A 4 16.90 49.20 64.27
N LEU A 5 15.83 50.00 64.31
CA LEU A 5 14.60 49.74 63.56
C LEU A 5 14.76 49.96 62.06
N LYS A 6 15.58 50.95 61.65
CA LYS A 6 15.92 51.20 60.24
C LYS A 6 16.76 50.04 59.66
N TYR A 7 17.75 49.56 60.41
CA TYR A 7 18.59 48.43 59.98
C TYR A 7 17.79 47.13 59.80
N MET A 8 16.88 46.82 60.74
CA MET A 8 16.01 45.64 60.64
C MET A 8 15.01 45.69 59.48
N ASN A 9 14.51 46.88 59.13
CA ASN A 9 13.65 47.05 57.95
C ASN A 9 14.42 46.94 56.63
N GLN A 10 15.71 47.30 56.63
CA GLN A 10 16.60 47.13 55.47
C GLN A 10 16.91 45.66 55.22
N ILE A 11 17.20 44.89 56.28
CA ILE A 11 17.41 43.44 56.20
C ILE A 11 16.12 42.72 55.75
N LYS A 12 14.95 43.10 56.29
CA LYS A 12 13.67 42.51 55.86
C LYS A 12 13.37 42.78 54.37
N ARG A 13 13.70 43.98 53.87
CA ARG A 13 13.57 44.30 52.44
C ARG A 13 14.53 43.49 51.57
N GLN A 14 15.79 43.35 51.98
CA GLN A 14 16.76 42.51 51.25
C GLN A 14 16.33 41.04 51.22
N LEU A 15 15.90 40.48 52.35
CA LEU A 15 15.40 39.10 52.42
C LEU A 15 14.10 38.87 51.62
N SER A 16 13.25 39.90 51.46
CA SER A 16 12.06 39.80 50.61
C SER A 16 12.38 39.88 49.10
N VAL A 17 13.43 40.61 48.74
CA VAL A 17 13.91 40.70 47.34
C VAL A 17 14.63 39.41 46.94
N ASP A 18 15.44 38.83 47.83
CA ASP A 18 16.12 37.55 47.56
C ASP A 18 15.13 36.39 47.41
N LYS A 19 14.08 36.34 48.23
CA LYS A 19 13.00 35.34 48.08
C LYS A 19 12.22 35.49 46.77
N SER A 20 11.99 36.73 46.33
CA SER A 20 11.34 37.01 45.05
C SER A 20 12.20 36.57 43.87
N TYR A 21 13.51 36.80 43.95
CA TYR A 21 14.49 36.36 42.95
C TYR A 21 14.61 34.84 42.89
N ASP A 22 14.65 34.16 44.04
CA ASP A 22 14.69 32.70 44.10
C ASP A 22 13.40 32.07 43.55
N GLU A 23 12.23 32.65 43.84
CA GLU A 23 10.96 32.19 43.27
C GLU A 23 10.85 32.43 41.76
N GLU A 24 11.36 33.55 41.24
CA GLU A 24 11.45 33.80 39.80
C GLU A 24 12.46 32.87 39.11
N ILE A 25 13.62 32.60 39.71
CA ILE A 25 14.61 31.66 39.18
C ILE A 25 14.07 30.23 39.20
N ILE A 26 13.31 29.84 40.23
CA ILE A 26 12.64 28.53 40.29
C ILE A 26 11.51 28.46 39.25
N LYS A 27 10.75 29.54 39.03
CA LYS A 27 9.74 29.61 37.96
C LYS A 27 10.38 29.54 36.57
N LEU A 28 11.49 30.24 36.33
CA LEU A 28 12.25 30.21 35.08
C LEU A 28 12.86 28.82 34.81
N ARG A 29 13.47 28.20 35.84
CA ARG A 29 13.97 26.81 35.76
C ARG A 29 12.86 25.78 35.54
N ASN A 30 11.66 26.04 36.06
CA ASN A 30 10.49 25.19 35.85
C ASN A 30 9.80 25.46 34.50
N PHE A 31 9.94 26.65 33.93
CA PHE A 31 9.47 26.99 32.57
C PHE A 31 10.33 26.29 31.52
N ASP A 32 11.66 26.30 31.68
CA ASP A 32 12.59 25.55 30.81
C ASP A 32 12.45 24.03 30.93
N ARG A 33 12.08 23.51 32.10
CA ARG A 33 11.79 22.07 32.26
C ARG A 33 10.52 21.60 31.56
N LYS A 34 9.58 22.50 31.27
CA LYS A 34 8.33 22.17 30.57
C LYS A 34 8.50 22.08 29.05
N HIS A 35 9.53 22.72 28.52
CA HIS A 35 9.97 22.55 27.13
C HIS A 35 11.34 21.91 27.11
N LYS A 36 11.40 20.60 27.35
CA LYS A 36 12.56 19.80 26.93
C LYS A 36 12.76 20.07 25.44
N SER A 37 13.74 20.90 25.10
CA SER A 37 14.13 21.09 23.71
C SER A 37 14.51 19.71 23.19
N ILE A 38 13.84 19.29 22.11
CA ILE A 38 14.16 18.02 21.46
C ILE A 38 15.50 18.26 20.77
N THR A 39 16.59 17.91 21.44
CA THR A 39 17.95 18.12 20.95
C THR A 39 18.48 16.94 20.14
N SER A 40 17.75 15.82 20.11
CA SER A 40 18.10 14.62 19.35
C SER A 40 16.85 13.94 18.79
N ILE A 41 17.01 13.30 17.62
CA ILE A 41 15.93 12.55 16.95
C ILE A 41 15.40 11.41 17.85
N GLU A 42 16.24 10.84 18.70
CA GLU A 42 15.87 9.80 19.65
C GLU A 42 14.89 10.29 20.73
N ASN A 43 14.82 11.60 20.98
CA ASN A 43 13.87 12.16 21.94
C ASN A 43 12.46 12.38 21.35
N LEU A 44 12.26 12.15 20.05
CA LEU A 44 10.93 12.17 19.44
C LEU A 44 10.06 11.05 20.01
N SER A 45 8.74 11.24 20.01
CA SER A 45 7.80 10.23 20.49
C SER A 45 7.60 9.09 19.47
N ASN A 46 7.04 7.96 19.90
CA ASN A 46 6.77 6.84 18.98
C ASN A 46 5.73 7.20 17.92
N GLU A 47 4.77 8.04 18.28
CA GLU A 47 3.70 8.49 17.40
C GLU A 47 4.27 9.27 16.21
N LEU A 48 5.25 10.16 16.44
CA LEU A 48 5.91 10.89 15.35
C LEU A 48 6.68 9.97 14.41
N PHE A 49 7.36 8.95 14.94
CA PHE A 49 8.04 7.98 14.06
C PHE A 49 7.07 7.11 13.28
N ILE A 50 5.92 6.72 13.86
CA ILE A 50 4.87 6.01 13.13
C ILE A 50 4.34 6.88 11.98
N GLU A 51 4.11 8.17 12.24
CA GLU A 51 3.72 9.13 11.21
C GLU A 51 4.80 9.25 10.13
N PHE A 52 6.08 9.30 10.48
CA PHE A 52 7.16 9.30 9.48
C PHE A 52 7.20 8.00 8.66
N PHE A 53 6.99 6.86 9.31
CA PHE A 53 6.99 5.56 8.65
C PHE A 53 5.86 5.43 7.62
N ASP A 54 4.73 6.13 7.79
CA ASP A 54 3.65 6.13 6.79
C ASP A 54 4.06 6.69 5.41
N TYR A 55 5.11 7.51 5.38
CA TYR A 55 5.70 8.10 4.17
C TYR A 55 6.88 7.31 3.59
N LEU A 56 7.36 6.28 4.29
CA LEU A 56 8.55 5.51 3.89
C LEU A 56 8.18 4.13 3.31
N ASP A 57 9.10 3.57 2.52
CA ASP A 57 9.01 2.19 2.09
C ASP A 57 9.29 1.24 3.27
N GLY A 58 8.53 0.14 3.34
CA GLY A 58 8.65 -0.87 4.38
C GLY A 58 10.04 -1.48 4.46
N CYS A 59 10.73 -1.70 3.33
CA CYS A 59 12.10 -2.20 3.37
C CYS A 59 13.07 -1.16 3.92
N ASP A 60 12.90 0.11 3.55
CA ASP A 60 13.76 1.20 4.01
C ASP A 60 13.60 1.43 5.53
N ILE A 61 12.39 1.29 6.06
CA ILE A 61 12.14 1.32 7.52
C ILE A 61 12.95 0.23 8.21
N TYR A 62 12.89 -1.01 7.71
CA TYR A 62 13.62 -2.10 8.32
C TYR A 62 15.14 -1.92 8.22
N GLU A 63 15.64 -1.54 7.05
CA GLU A 63 17.08 -1.36 6.82
C GLU A 63 17.65 -0.23 7.69
N ALA A 64 16.91 0.87 7.86
CA ALA A 64 17.37 2.02 8.63
C ALA A 64 17.18 1.85 10.15
N PHE A 65 16.09 1.25 10.61
CA PHE A 65 15.69 1.33 12.02
C PHE A 65 15.73 0.00 12.78
N SER A 66 15.67 -1.15 12.11
CA SER A 66 15.52 -2.45 12.81
C SER A 66 16.73 -2.88 13.65
N THR A 67 17.90 -2.32 13.40
CA THR A 67 19.15 -2.68 14.10
C THR A 67 19.61 -1.63 15.11
N LEU A 68 18.91 -0.50 15.24
CA LEU A 68 19.37 0.63 16.05
C LEU A 68 19.34 0.32 17.55
N ASN A 69 18.16 0.09 18.11
CA ASN A 69 17.98 -0.26 19.52
C ASN A 69 16.62 -0.95 19.73
N THR A 70 16.38 -1.45 20.94
CA THR A 70 15.15 -2.20 21.29
C THR A 70 13.88 -1.39 21.04
N ARG A 71 13.90 -0.08 21.30
CA ARG A 71 12.76 0.79 21.04
C ARG A 71 12.39 0.79 19.56
N PHE A 72 13.36 0.99 18.66
CA PHE A 72 13.09 0.96 17.21
C PHE A 72 12.78 -0.45 16.70
N GLN A 73 13.33 -1.50 17.30
CA GLN A 73 12.93 -2.88 16.99
C GLN A 73 11.44 -3.12 17.26
N HIS A 74 10.95 -2.66 18.41
CA HIS A 74 9.52 -2.74 18.75
C HIS A 74 8.68 -1.89 17.80
N LEU A 75 9.13 -0.68 17.48
CA LEU A 75 8.43 0.21 16.56
C LEU A 75 8.33 -0.37 15.14
N CYS A 76 9.45 -0.86 14.60
CA CYS A 76 9.48 -1.55 13.32
C CYS A 76 8.63 -2.81 13.32
N SER A 77 8.30 -3.38 14.48
CA SER A 77 7.44 -4.56 14.62
C SER A 77 5.94 -4.22 14.74
N SER A 78 5.58 -2.95 15.00
CA SER A 78 4.19 -2.53 15.21
C SER A 78 3.53 -1.86 14.00
N VAL A 79 4.31 -1.38 13.02
CA VAL A 79 3.77 -0.62 11.88
C VAL A 79 3.17 -1.47 10.75
N ILE A 80 2.27 -0.89 9.97
CA ILE A 80 1.80 -1.51 8.72
C ILE A 80 2.79 -1.21 7.60
N LEU A 81 3.06 -2.19 6.73
CA LEU A 81 4.10 -2.08 5.70
C LEU A 81 3.53 -1.86 4.31
N LYS A 82 4.10 -0.88 3.61
CA LYS A 82 3.93 -0.66 2.16
C LYS A 82 5.27 -0.99 1.51
N ILE A 83 5.33 -2.01 0.67
CA ILE A 83 6.59 -2.52 0.13
C ILE A 83 6.64 -2.30 -1.38
N ASN A 84 7.67 -1.60 -1.82
CA ASN A 84 8.06 -1.42 -3.19
C ASN A 84 9.37 -2.17 -3.45
N LEU A 85 9.23 -3.31 -4.14
CA LEU A 85 10.35 -4.11 -4.56
C LEU A 85 10.81 -3.63 -5.95
N SER A 86 11.55 -2.51 -5.94
CA SER A 86 12.19 -1.90 -7.10
C SER A 86 13.71 -1.89 -6.97
N SER A 87 14.34 -3.04 -7.22
CA SER A 87 15.78 -3.13 -7.39
C SER A 87 16.10 -3.94 -8.63
N SER A 88 17.16 -3.53 -9.34
CA SER A 88 17.74 -4.31 -10.43
C SER A 88 18.78 -5.30 -9.93
N CYS A 89 19.09 -5.31 -8.62
CA CYS A 89 20.12 -6.14 -8.02
C CYS A 89 19.52 -7.42 -7.40
N PRO A 90 19.81 -8.62 -7.91
CA PRO A 90 19.22 -9.87 -7.43
C PRO A 90 19.50 -10.17 -5.96
N THR A 91 20.70 -9.85 -5.46
CA THR A 91 21.08 -10.10 -4.07
C THR A 91 20.30 -9.22 -3.09
N ILE A 92 20.09 -7.94 -3.45
CA ILE A 92 19.27 -7.02 -2.67
C ILE A 92 17.82 -7.50 -2.64
N LEU A 93 17.26 -7.88 -3.80
CA LEU A 93 15.90 -8.42 -3.90
C LEU A 93 15.73 -9.67 -3.02
N GLN A 94 16.68 -10.61 -3.11
CA GLN A 94 16.69 -11.83 -2.29
C GLN A 94 16.72 -11.51 -0.80
N ASN A 95 17.59 -10.59 -0.37
CA ASN A 95 17.69 -10.20 1.03
C ASN A 95 16.36 -9.61 1.53
N LYS A 96 15.80 -8.65 0.78
CA LYS A 96 14.50 -8.03 1.09
C LYS A 96 13.39 -9.07 1.18
N CYS A 97 13.32 -10.01 0.24
CA CYS A 97 12.37 -11.12 0.30
C CYS A 97 12.51 -11.95 1.58
N CYS A 98 13.68 -12.58 1.79
CA CYS A 98 13.88 -13.53 2.89
C CYS A 98 13.76 -12.90 4.28
N HIS A 99 14.31 -11.71 4.47
CA HIS A 99 14.51 -11.15 5.80
C HIS A 99 13.44 -10.13 6.19
N ILE A 100 12.78 -9.51 5.21
CA ILE A 100 11.79 -8.46 5.48
C ILE A 100 10.39 -8.96 5.07
N ILE A 101 10.19 -9.26 3.79
CA ILE A 101 8.85 -9.52 3.23
C ILE A 101 8.24 -10.79 3.83
N PHE A 102 8.93 -11.93 3.69
CA PHE A 102 8.37 -13.23 4.09
C PHE A 102 8.27 -13.41 5.62
N ARG A 103 8.96 -12.58 6.41
CA ARG A 103 8.82 -12.55 7.87
C ARG A 103 7.67 -11.67 8.36
N ASN A 104 7.24 -10.70 7.56
CA ASN A 104 6.25 -9.70 7.94
C ASN A 104 4.99 -9.73 7.06
N LYS A 105 4.71 -10.85 6.37
CA LYS A 105 3.55 -11.04 5.47
C LYS A 105 2.23 -10.54 6.05
N HIS A 106 1.99 -10.86 7.32
CA HIS A 106 0.79 -10.52 8.07
C HIS A 106 0.62 -9.01 8.33
N ARG A 107 1.61 -8.17 8.00
CA ARG A 107 1.57 -6.71 8.19
C ARG A 107 1.69 -5.95 6.87
N ILE A 108 1.85 -6.64 5.76
CA ILE A 108 1.99 -6.02 4.45
C ILE A 108 0.61 -5.65 3.93
N MET A 109 0.38 -4.35 3.81
CA MET A 109 -0.85 -3.77 3.26
C MET A 109 -0.71 -3.50 1.76
N SER A 110 0.46 -3.07 1.31
CA SER A 110 0.71 -2.85 -0.12
C SER A 110 1.98 -3.57 -0.56
N LEU A 111 1.90 -4.27 -1.68
CA LEU A 111 3.04 -4.94 -2.30
C LEU A 111 3.12 -4.56 -3.78
N PHE A 112 4.21 -3.92 -4.15
CA PHE A 112 4.53 -3.51 -5.52
C PHE A 112 5.78 -4.24 -5.99
N LEU A 113 5.62 -5.09 -6.99
CA LEU A 113 6.72 -5.82 -7.65
C LEU A 113 6.97 -5.15 -9.00
N SER A 114 8.05 -4.37 -9.07
CA SER A 114 8.26 -3.36 -10.11
C SER A 114 8.65 -3.88 -11.49
N ASN A 115 9.12 -5.12 -11.60
CA ASN A 115 9.63 -5.70 -12.84
C ASN A 115 9.72 -7.22 -12.75
N ILE A 116 10.07 -7.86 -13.88
CA ILE A 116 10.22 -9.31 -13.99
C ILE A 116 11.24 -9.91 -13.00
N LEU A 117 12.33 -9.21 -12.69
CA LEU A 117 13.33 -9.69 -11.73
C LEU A 117 12.76 -9.68 -10.31
N ALA A 118 12.05 -8.62 -9.92
CA ALA A 118 11.38 -8.52 -8.63
C ALA A 118 10.30 -9.61 -8.48
N VAL A 119 9.46 -9.79 -9.50
CA VAL A 119 8.41 -10.82 -9.55
C VAL A 119 9.00 -12.22 -9.43
N SER A 120 9.96 -12.57 -10.29
CA SER A 120 10.57 -13.90 -10.30
C SER A 120 11.34 -14.19 -9.00
N THR A 121 12.06 -13.20 -8.47
CA THR A 121 12.76 -13.35 -7.19
C THR A 121 11.78 -13.56 -6.04
N PHE A 122 10.70 -12.76 -5.95
CA PHE A 122 9.66 -12.95 -4.94
C PHE A 122 9.06 -14.35 -5.01
N PHE A 123 8.67 -14.80 -6.21
CA PHE A 123 8.01 -16.11 -6.37
C PHE A 123 8.94 -17.31 -6.19
N LYS A 124 10.26 -17.10 -6.26
CA LYS A 124 11.25 -18.13 -5.88
C LYS A 124 11.26 -18.41 -4.38
N PHE A 125 10.99 -17.40 -3.54
CA PHE A 125 10.99 -17.55 -2.08
C PHE A 125 9.65 -17.99 -1.51
N GLY A 126 8.56 -17.69 -2.22
CA GLY A 126 7.25 -18.20 -1.84
C GLY A 126 6.15 -17.55 -2.67
N THR A 127 4.95 -17.53 -2.13
CA THR A 127 3.75 -17.08 -2.86
C THR A 127 2.94 -16.14 -1.99
N ILE A 128 1.96 -15.47 -2.60
CA ILE A 128 0.95 -14.73 -1.86
C ILE A 128 -0.15 -15.74 -1.53
N ASP A 129 -0.41 -15.90 -0.24
CA ASP A 129 -1.37 -16.82 0.35
C ASP A 129 -2.10 -16.12 1.50
N SER A 130 -2.94 -16.86 2.23
CA SER A 130 -3.73 -16.33 3.34
C SER A 130 -2.92 -15.71 4.49
N SER A 131 -1.60 -15.92 4.55
CA SER A 131 -0.74 -15.24 5.54
C SER A 131 -0.55 -13.75 5.26
N PHE A 132 -0.89 -13.28 4.06
CA PHE A 132 -0.96 -11.86 3.69
C PHE A 132 -2.35 -11.28 4.03
N ASN A 133 -2.79 -11.46 5.27
CA ASN A 133 -4.15 -11.18 5.71
C ASN A 133 -4.55 -9.69 5.71
N HIS A 134 -3.59 -8.77 5.72
CA HIS A 134 -3.83 -7.32 5.59
C HIS A 134 -3.57 -6.79 4.18
N LEU A 135 -3.21 -7.65 3.21
CA LEU A 135 -2.86 -7.20 1.88
C LEU A 135 -4.08 -6.63 1.17
N GLU A 136 -3.91 -5.38 0.79
CA GLU A 136 -4.96 -4.46 0.36
C GLU A 136 -4.74 -4.06 -1.11
N SER A 137 -3.48 -3.82 -1.49
CA SER A 137 -3.09 -3.49 -2.85
C SER A 137 -1.93 -4.35 -3.33
N LEU A 138 -2.10 -4.99 -4.48
CA LEU A 138 -1.08 -5.78 -5.15
C LEU A 138 -0.81 -5.24 -6.56
N VAL A 139 0.47 -4.99 -6.86
CA VAL A 139 0.92 -4.59 -8.19
C VAL A 139 2.02 -5.53 -8.68
N LEU A 140 1.79 -6.12 -9.85
CA LEU A 140 2.70 -7.06 -10.50
C LEU A 140 3.07 -6.51 -11.87
N ILE A 141 4.32 -6.09 -12.04
CA ILE A 141 4.83 -5.58 -13.31
C ILE A 141 5.80 -6.56 -13.93
N GLY A 142 5.56 -6.91 -15.19
CA GLY A 142 6.43 -7.81 -15.95
C GLY A 142 6.28 -9.27 -15.54
N THR A 143 5.06 -9.69 -15.17
CA THR A 143 4.76 -11.08 -14.80
C THR A 143 4.31 -11.91 -16.01
N GLN A 144 4.43 -13.23 -15.93
CA GLN A 144 3.94 -14.15 -16.97
C GLN A 144 2.51 -14.60 -16.68
N THR A 145 1.73 -14.88 -17.71
CA THR A 145 0.31 -15.28 -17.58
C THR A 145 0.14 -16.51 -16.71
N ASP A 146 0.95 -17.56 -16.90
CA ASP A 146 0.82 -18.81 -16.14
C ASP A 146 1.04 -18.61 -14.63
N HIS A 147 2.01 -17.77 -14.27
CA HIS A 147 2.26 -17.41 -12.87
C HIS A 147 1.09 -16.64 -12.27
N VAL A 148 0.51 -15.71 -13.03
CA VAL A 148 -0.67 -14.95 -12.61
C VAL A 148 -1.85 -15.88 -12.40
N MET A 149 -2.12 -16.81 -13.32
CA MET A 149 -3.24 -17.74 -13.19
C MET A 149 -3.15 -18.58 -11.91
N GLY A 150 -1.96 -19.12 -11.61
CA GLY A 150 -1.72 -19.85 -10.36
C GLY A 150 -1.86 -18.98 -9.10
N LEU A 151 -1.53 -17.70 -9.19
CA LEU A 151 -1.67 -16.73 -8.10
C LEU A 151 -3.12 -16.34 -7.86
N LEU A 152 -3.90 -16.07 -8.92
CA LEU A 152 -5.28 -15.56 -8.82
C LEU A 152 -6.19 -16.45 -7.98
N ILE A 153 -6.01 -17.77 -8.08
CA ILE A 153 -6.75 -18.74 -7.25
C ILE A 153 -6.51 -18.46 -5.77
N LYS A 154 -5.28 -18.13 -5.37
CA LYS A 154 -4.92 -17.85 -3.99
C LYS A 154 -5.42 -16.48 -3.52
N LEU A 155 -5.49 -15.50 -4.43
CA LEU A 155 -5.98 -14.17 -4.10
C LEU A 155 -7.46 -14.15 -3.68
N THR A 156 -8.24 -15.17 -4.06
CA THR A 156 -9.64 -15.32 -3.63
C THR A 156 -9.78 -15.48 -2.10
N PHE A 157 -8.73 -15.93 -1.42
CA PHE A 157 -8.69 -16.11 0.03
C PHE A 157 -8.20 -14.87 0.80
N LEU A 158 -7.85 -13.78 0.11
CA LEU A 158 -7.38 -12.57 0.76
C LEU A 158 -8.58 -11.70 1.17
N PRO A 159 -8.78 -11.44 2.47
CA PRO A 159 -9.98 -10.78 2.96
C PRO A 159 -10.00 -9.27 2.65
N CYS A 160 -8.84 -8.65 2.42
CA CYS A 160 -8.72 -7.20 2.28
C CYS A 160 -8.30 -6.73 0.88
N LEU A 161 -8.09 -7.63 -0.09
CA LEU A 161 -7.56 -7.25 -1.40
C LEU A 161 -8.58 -6.40 -2.19
N TYR A 162 -8.37 -5.08 -2.21
CA TYR A 162 -9.24 -4.13 -2.91
C TYR A 162 -8.68 -3.67 -4.25
N SER A 163 -7.35 -3.74 -4.44
CA SER A 163 -6.67 -3.22 -5.63
C SER A 163 -5.71 -4.26 -6.21
N LEU A 164 -5.85 -4.49 -7.51
CA LEU A 164 -5.00 -5.40 -8.27
C LEU A 164 -4.57 -4.74 -9.58
N THR A 165 -3.26 -4.65 -9.79
CA THR A 165 -2.67 -4.24 -11.06
C THR A 165 -1.78 -5.35 -11.60
N ILE A 166 -2.03 -5.77 -12.83
CA ILE A 166 -1.25 -6.78 -13.53
C ILE A 166 -0.75 -6.20 -14.84
N ILE A 167 0.56 -6.22 -15.05
CA ILE A 167 1.19 -5.88 -16.33
C ILE A 167 1.94 -7.12 -16.81
N LEU A 168 1.42 -7.76 -17.85
CA LEU A 168 1.96 -8.98 -18.42
C LEU A 168 3.19 -8.67 -19.29
N ASN A 169 4.19 -9.54 -19.24
CA ASN A 169 5.40 -9.47 -20.08
C ASN A 169 5.30 -10.35 -21.34
N ASP A 170 4.35 -11.26 -21.36
CA ASP A 170 4.07 -12.21 -22.44
C ASP A 170 2.82 -11.82 -23.24
N GLU A 171 2.64 -12.49 -24.37
CA GLU A 171 1.46 -12.39 -25.23
C GLU A 171 0.55 -13.60 -24.96
N PRO A 172 -0.39 -13.51 -24.01
CA PRO A 172 -1.27 -14.63 -23.74
C PRO A 172 -2.16 -14.92 -24.94
N PRO A 173 -2.47 -16.19 -25.21
CA PRO A 173 -3.39 -16.56 -26.28
C PRO A 173 -4.81 -16.04 -26.02
N THR A 174 -5.18 -15.84 -24.74
CA THR A 174 -6.46 -15.27 -24.34
C THR A 174 -6.40 -14.71 -22.92
N LEU A 175 -7.17 -13.66 -22.65
CA LEU A 175 -7.37 -13.10 -21.31
C LEU A 175 -8.68 -13.57 -20.65
N VAL A 176 -9.49 -14.38 -21.34
CA VAL A 176 -10.82 -14.80 -20.87
C VAL A 176 -10.75 -15.48 -19.51
N GLY A 177 -9.83 -16.44 -19.34
CA GLY A 177 -9.64 -17.15 -18.07
C GLY A 177 -9.23 -16.23 -16.92
N LEU A 178 -8.39 -15.24 -17.23
CA LEU A 178 -7.90 -14.26 -16.27
C LEU A 178 -9.03 -13.34 -15.79
N TYR A 179 -9.83 -12.78 -16.71
CA TYR A 179 -11.04 -12.03 -16.35
C TYR A 179 -12.03 -12.87 -15.54
N GLY A 180 -12.22 -14.14 -15.92
CA GLY A 180 -13.16 -15.04 -15.25
C GLY A 180 -12.84 -15.32 -13.78
N ILE A 181 -11.56 -15.29 -13.40
CA ILE A 181 -11.16 -15.44 -12.00
C ILE A 181 -11.18 -14.06 -11.30
N VAL A 182 -10.62 -13.02 -11.92
CA VAL A 182 -10.52 -11.69 -11.31
C VAL A 182 -11.90 -11.13 -10.95
N PHE A 183 -12.90 -11.32 -11.81
CA PHE A 183 -14.24 -10.77 -11.58
C PHE A 183 -14.96 -11.44 -10.41
N LYS A 184 -14.49 -12.60 -9.96
CA LYS A 184 -15.00 -13.32 -8.78
C LYS A 184 -14.28 -12.95 -7.49
N LEU A 185 -13.28 -12.06 -7.53
CA LEU A 185 -12.61 -11.59 -6.32
C LEU A 185 -13.58 -10.72 -5.49
N PRO A 186 -13.96 -11.16 -4.28
CA PRO A 186 -15.13 -10.63 -3.58
C PRO A 186 -15.00 -9.17 -3.15
N PHE A 187 -13.78 -8.73 -2.84
CA PHE A 187 -13.52 -7.38 -2.32
C PHE A 187 -12.84 -6.45 -3.32
N LEU A 188 -12.57 -6.92 -4.54
CA LEU A 188 -11.80 -6.17 -5.52
C LEU A 188 -12.62 -4.99 -6.07
N LYS A 189 -12.14 -3.76 -5.82
CA LYS A 189 -12.77 -2.51 -6.27
C LYS A 189 -12.02 -1.85 -7.41
N TYR A 190 -10.71 -1.99 -7.45
CA TYR A 190 -9.84 -1.47 -8.50
C TYR A 190 -9.14 -2.62 -9.22
N TYR A 191 -9.23 -2.63 -10.54
CA TYR A 191 -8.53 -3.58 -11.37
C TYR A 191 -7.90 -2.91 -12.60
N LYS A 192 -6.60 -3.16 -12.80
CA LYS A 192 -5.86 -2.77 -14.00
C LYS A 192 -5.19 -3.99 -14.62
N ILE A 193 -5.32 -4.13 -15.93
CA ILE A 193 -4.63 -5.14 -16.72
C ILE A 193 -3.98 -4.50 -17.94
N SER A 194 -2.71 -4.82 -18.16
CA SER A 194 -1.95 -4.43 -19.34
C SER A 194 -1.31 -5.66 -19.99
N SER A 195 -1.40 -5.78 -21.32
CA SER A 195 -0.82 -6.90 -22.06
C SER A 195 -0.63 -6.58 -23.54
N LYS A 196 0.28 -7.32 -24.20
CA LYS A 196 0.58 -7.22 -25.63
C LYS A 196 -0.23 -8.19 -26.50
N VAL A 197 -1.43 -8.58 -26.08
CA VAL A 197 -2.27 -9.56 -26.80
C VAL A 197 -2.56 -9.12 -28.23
N ASP A 198 -2.26 -10.00 -29.18
CA ASP A 198 -2.71 -9.90 -30.57
C ASP A 198 -4.11 -10.52 -30.68
N ASN A 199 -5.13 -9.69 -30.94
CA ASN A 199 -6.54 -10.06 -30.80
C ASN A 199 -6.98 -11.05 -31.88
N LYS A 200 -6.77 -12.35 -31.67
CA LYS A 200 -7.58 -13.37 -32.33
C LYS A 200 -8.90 -13.49 -31.57
N PHE A 201 -10.00 -13.29 -32.28
CA PHE A 201 -11.35 -13.31 -31.72
C PHE A 201 -11.63 -14.65 -31.04
N VAL A 202 -11.46 -14.71 -29.72
CA VAL A 202 -12.01 -15.80 -28.90
C VAL A 202 -13.29 -15.26 -28.28
N PRO A 203 -14.46 -15.88 -28.55
CA PRO A 203 -15.69 -15.53 -27.89
C PRO A 203 -15.49 -15.54 -26.38
N PHE A 204 -15.75 -14.41 -25.72
CA PHE A 204 -15.80 -14.35 -24.26
C PHE A 204 -17.03 -15.14 -23.79
N LEU A 205 -16.89 -16.45 -23.62
CA LEU A 205 -17.83 -17.25 -22.85
C LEU A 205 -17.34 -17.26 -21.39
N LEU A 206 -17.52 -16.13 -20.72
CA LEU A 206 -17.40 -16.09 -19.26
C LEU A 206 -18.56 -16.94 -18.70
N ALA A 207 -18.23 -18.08 -18.11
CA ALA A 207 -19.18 -19.13 -17.75
C ALA A 207 -20.40 -18.59 -16.98
N ILE A 208 -21.57 -18.68 -17.64
CA ILE A 208 -22.99 -18.93 -17.27
C ILE A 208 -23.51 -18.55 -15.86
N ASN A 209 -22.68 -18.55 -14.82
CA ASN A 209 -23.05 -18.12 -13.48
C ASN A 209 -22.96 -16.60 -13.45
N LYS A 210 -24.11 -15.91 -13.50
CA LYS A 210 -24.28 -14.44 -13.48
C LYS A 210 -23.79 -13.78 -12.17
N GLU A 211 -22.60 -14.09 -11.71
CA GLU A 211 -21.97 -13.41 -10.58
C GLU A 211 -21.34 -12.13 -11.08
N TYR A 212 -21.91 -11.01 -10.64
CA TYR A 212 -21.40 -9.68 -10.96
C TYR A 212 -20.19 -9.35 -10.11
N SER A 213 -19.20 -8.73 -10.74
CA SER A 213 -18.02 -8.23 -10.06
C SER A 213 -18.34 -6.99 -9.21
N CYS A 214 -17.63 -6.88 -8.09
CA CYS A 214 -17.65 -5.72 -7.22
C CYS A 214 -16.76 -4.55 -7.70
N ILE A 215 -16.11 -4.71 -8.85
CA ILE A 215 -15.19 -3.72 -9.42
C ILE A 215 -15.92 -2.41 -9.72
N THR A 216 -15.33 -1.31 -9.25
CA THR A 216 -15.82 0.06 -9.46
C THR A 216 -14.91 0.87 -10.38
N HIS A 217 -13.64 0.46 -10.51
CA HIS A 217 -12.62 1.11 -11.32
C HIS A 217 -11.91 0.05 -12.16
N LEU A 218 -12.02 0.16 -13.48
CA LEU A 218 -11.45 -0.79 -14.44
C LEU A 218 -10.55 -0.07 -15.44
N VAL A 219 -9.32 -0.55 -15.59
CA VAL A 219 -8.35 -0.06 -16.59
C VAL A 219 -7.93 -1.22 -17.49
N ILE A 220 -8.29 -1.12 -18.76
CA ILE A 220 -7.98 -2.08 -19.82
C ILE A 220 -6.91 -1.47 -20.72
N ASP A 221 -5.68 -1.92 -20.55
CA ASP A 221 -4.51 -1.49 -21.32
C ASP A 221 -3.98 -2.64 -22.21
N HIS A 222 -4.87 -3.17 -23.02
CA HIS A 222 -4.55 -4.13 -24.08
C HIS A 222 -5.55 -3.94 -25.22
N LEU A 223 -5.23 -4.50 -26.39
CA LEU A 223 -6.13 -4.47 -27.53
C LEU A 223 -7.47 -5.11 -27.16
N CYS A 224 -8.58 -4.40 -27.37
CA CYS A 224 -9.92 -4.85 -27.00
C CYS A 224 -10.92 -4.45 -28.10
N THR A 225 -11.74 -5.36 -28.58
CA THR A 225 -12.84 -5.04 -29.50
C THR A 225 -14.05 -4.50 -28.73
N LEU A 226 -14.91 -3.74 -29.42
CA LEU A 226 -16.17 -3.26 -28.81
C LEU A 226 -17.03 -4.40 -28.24
N ASN A 227 -17.12 -5.53 -28.93
CA ASN A 227 -17.89 -6.69 -28.44
C ASN A 227 -17.29 -7.27 -27.15
N GLN A 228 -15.97 -7.40 -27.08
CA GLN A 228 -15.29 -7.84 -25.85
C GLN A 228 -15.52 -6.86 -24.70
N LEU A 229 -15.43 -5.55 -24.97
CA LEU A 229 -15.70 -4.52 -23.98
C LEU A 229 -17.14 -4.60 -23.45
N ILE A 230 -18.13 -4.73 -24.33
CA ILE A 230 -19.55 -4.90 -23.94
C ILE A 230 -19.71 -6.12 -23.02
N VAL A 231 -19.05 -7.24 -23.36
CA VAL A 231 -19.08 -8.44 -22.52
C VAL A 231 -18.44 -8.15 -21.16
N ILE A 232 -17.24 -7.57 -21.10
CA ILE A 232 -16.58 -7.19 -19.85
C ILE A 232 -17.49 -6.29 -18.98
N LEU A 233 -18.12 -5.30 -19.59
CA LEU A 233 -19.02 -4.36 -18.90
C LEU A 233 -20.27 -5.05 -18.34
N SER A 234 -20.79 -6.08 -19.02
CA SER A 234 -21.93 -6.85 -18.51
C SER A 234 -21.66 -7.57 -17.18
N TYR A 235 -20.39 -7.81 -16.82
CA TYR A 235 -19.99 -8.39 -15.54
C TYR A 235 -19.61 -7.34 -14.48
N THR A 236 -19.56 -6.05 -14.83
CA THR A 236 -19.12 -4.97 -13.93
C THR A 236 -20.21 -3.90 -13.75
N PRO A 237 -21.41 -4.25 -13.27
CA PRO A 237 -22.53 -3.30 -13.17
C PRO A 237 -22.29 -2.17 -12.14
N GLN A 238 -21.35 -2.34 -11.21
CA GLN A 238 -20.98 -1.31 -10.23
C GLN A 238 -19.90 -0.35 -10.74
N LEU A 239 -19.51 -0.45 -12.01
CA LEU A 239 -18.42 0.33 -12.57
C LEU A 239 -18.74 1.82 -12.57
N ARG A 240 -17.85 2.61 -11.98
CA ARG A 240 -17.92 4.08 -11.92
C ARG A 240 -16.87 4.75 -12.79
N ARG A 241 -15.73 4.06 -13.02
CA ARG A 241 -14.64 4.56 -13.85
C ARG A 241 -14.13 3.46 -14.76
N LEU A 242 -14.07 3.76 -16.06
CA LEU A 242 -13.51 2.92 -17.10
C LEU A 242 -12.39 3.70 -17.79
N SER A 243 -11.24 3.06 -17.97
CA SER A 243 -10.24 3.47 -18.96
C SER A 243 -10.00 2.30 -19.91
N CYS A 244 -10.07 2.57 -21.21
CA CYS A 244 -9.78 1.61 -22.27
C CYS A 244 -9.08 2.37 -23.40
N GLU A 245 -7.76 2.19 -23.52
CA GLU A 245 -6.94 3.01 -24.42
C GLU A 245 -6.86 2.45 -25.84
N LYS A 246 -7.03 1.13 -25.99
CA LYS A 246 -6.75 0.40 -27.25
C LYS A 246 -8.01 -0.30 -27.76
N LEU A 247 -9.05 0.47 -28.05
CA LEU A 247 -10.29 -0.05 -28.63
C LEU A 247 -10.12 -0.25 -30.15
N SER A 248 -10.36 -1.47 -30.64
CA SER A 248 -10.35 -1.78 -32.08
C SER A 248 -11.75 -2.05 -32.59
N GLU A 249 -11.97 -1.81 -33.88
CA GLU A 249 -13.23 -2.16 -34.54
C GLU A 249 -13.51 -3.66 -34.41
N SER A 250 -14.76 -4.00 -34.12
CA SER A 250 -15.23 -5.37 -34.24
C SER A 250 -15.30 -5.73 -35.72
N TYR A 251 -14.68 -6.84 -36.13
CA TYR A 251 -14.96 -7.43 -37.45
C TYR A 251 -16.48 -7.55 -37.64
N PRO A 252 -17.02 -7.21 -38.82
CA PRO A 252 -18.45 -7.07 -39.03
C PRO A 252 -19.13 -8.44 -38.95
N ASN A 253 -19.58 -8.82 -37.76
CA ASN A 253 -20.53 -9.90 -37.56
C ASN A 253 -21.72 -9.38 -36.75
N THR A 254 -22.77 -9.12 -37.53
CA THR A 254 -24.17 -8.92 -37.18
C THR A 254 -24.63 -9.60 -35.89
N THR A 255 -24.48 -8.93 -34.76
CA THR A 255 -25.30 -9.19 -33.58
C THR A 255 -25.85 -7.87 -33.09
N ARG A 256 -27.19 -7.79 -32.98
CA ARG A 256 -27.90 -6.60 -32.53
C ARG A 256 -27.30 -6.14 -31.19
N ILE A 257 -26.73 -4.95 -31.18
CA ILE A 257 -26.26 -4.27 -29.97
C ILE A 257 -27.50 -4.03 -29.10
N VAL A 258 -27.62 -4.75 -27.99
CA VAL A 258 -28.65 -4.49 -26.99
C VAL A 258 -28.13 -3.35 -26.10
N PRO A 259 -28.93 -2.30 -25.86
CA PRO A 259 -28.50 -1.20 -24.98
C PRO A 259 -28.18 -1.71 -23.58
N ILE A 260 -27.03 -1.32 -23.06
CA ILE A 260 -26.68 -1.53 -21.64
C ILE A 260 -27.62 -0.63 -20.84
N LYS A 261 -28.56 -1.23 -20.10
CA LYS A 261 -29.36 -0.51 -19.11
C LYS A 261 -28.47 -0.25 -17.90
N LEU A 262 -28.06 1.00 -17.72
CA LEU A 262 -27.52 1.48 -16.45
C LEU A 262 -28.69 1.59 -15.47
N SER A 263 -28.66 0.80 -14.39
CA SER A 263 -29.61 0.96 -13.29
C SER A 263 -29.26 2.25 -12.54
N TYR A 264 -30.14 3.24 -12.62
CA TYR A 264 -30.14 4.43 -11.76
C TYR A 264 -30.58 4.07 -10.34
#